data_AF-A0A4Y9L193-F1
#
_entry.id   AF-A0A4Y9L193-F1
#
_cell.length_a   1.000
_cell.length_b   1.000
_cell.length_c   1.000
_cell.angle_alpha   90.00
_cell.angle_beta   90.00
_cell.angle_gamma   90.00
#
_symmetry.space_group_name_H-M   'P 1'
#
loop_
_entity.id
_entity.type
_entity.pdbx_description
1 polymer ?
#
loop_
_entity_poly.entity_id
_entity_poly.type
_entity_poly.pdbx_seq_one_letter_code
_entity_poly.pdbx_strand_id
1 'polypeptide(L)'
;MIITGKEPQLSEWVLLREGEILFTYLYLVPDPAQTRGLIEPDRTAIAYETVTEPLTLPLLAPMNEVAGRLSIEAAGFALRKHAGGHGLLGGVLLAASVVAIGVVGGAMRRVWRPTSARR
;
A
#
# COMPACT_ATOMS: atom_id res chain seq x y z
N MET A 1 17.95 7.75 -15.29
CA MET A 1 16.75 7.63 -14.45
C MET A 1 16.57 6.15 -14.08
N ILE A 2 16.38 5.87 -12.80
CA ILE A 2 16.23 4.55 -12.20
C ILE A 2 14.81 4.44 -11.62
N ILE A 3 14.12 3.35 -11.93
CA ILE A 3 12.73 3.09 -11.50
C ILE A 3 12.71 1.78 -10.74
N THR A 4 12.25 1.80 -9.49
CA THR A 4 12.11 0.60 -8.67
C THR A 4 10.74 0.57 -7.96
N GLY A 5 10.32 -0.63 -7.51
CA GLY A 5 9.04 -0.80 -6.81
C GLY A 5 9.14 -0.75 -5.28
N LYS A 6 10.37 -0.65 -4.74
CA LYS A 6 10.68 -0.67 -3.32
C LYS A 6 11.78 0.33 -2.99
N GLU A 7 11.82 0.70 -1.73
CA GLU A 7 12.85 1.56 -1.17
C GLU A 7 14.23 0.92 -1.35
N PRO A 8 15.21 1.70 -1.86
CA PRO A 8 16.55 1.19 -2.06
C PRO A 8 17.17 0.90 -0.69
N GLN A 9 17.85 -0.23 -0.59
CA GLN A 9 18.61 -0.60 0.60
C GLN A 9 19.92 0.20 0.67
N LEU A 10 20.57 0.21 1.84
CA LEU A 10 21.85 0.89 2.06
C LEU A 10 22.89 0.57 0.99
N SER A 11 22.97 -0.69 0.56
CA SER A 11 23.89 -1.13 -0.50
C SER A 11 23.56 -0.61 -1.90
N GLU A 12 22.34 -0.09 -2.11
CA GLU A 12 21.84 0.33 -3.42
C GLU A 12 21.85 1.84 -3.57
N TRP A 13 21.39 2.61 -2.57
CA TRP A 13 21.33 4.07 -2.71
C TRP A 13 22.70 4.74 -2.65
N VAL A 14 23.72 4.10 -2.06
CA VAL A 14 25.12 4.56 -2.15
C VAL A 14 25.69 4.45 -3.57
N LEU A 15 25.06 3.66 -4.44
CA LEU A 15 25.48 3.47 -5.84
C LEU A 15 24.91 4.54 -6.78
N LEU A 16 24.00 5.39 -6.29
CA LEU A 16 23.41 6.47 -7.06
C LEU A 16 24.50 7.44 -7.52
N ARG A 17 24.60 7.59 -8.84
CA ARG A 17 25.57 8.45 -9.49
C ARG A 17 24.99 9.85 -9.67
N GLU A 18 25.90 10.81 -9.80
CA GLU A 18 25.57 12.19 -10.15
C GLU A 18 24.73 12.25 -11.44
N GLY A 19 23.69 13.07 -11.43
CA GLY A 19 22.77 13.25 -12.56
C GLY A 19 21.74 12.12 -12.75
N GLU A 20 21.78 11.05 -11.94
CA GLU A 20 20.73 10.04 -11.93
C GLU A 20 19.52 10.50 -11.12
N ILE A 21 18.32 10.25 -11.67
CA ILE A 21 17.05 10.44 -10.98
C ILE A 21 16.58 9.08 -10.47
N LEU A 22 16.40 8.95 -9.16
CA LEU A 22 15.73 7.81 -8.53
C LEU A 22 14.23 8.08 -8.43
N PHE A 23 13.39 7.17 -8.93
CA PHE A 23 11.93 7.28 -8.85
C PHE A 23 11.32 6.00 -8.30
N THR A 24 10.95 6.01 -7.02
CA THR A 24 10.47 4.84 -6.24
C THR A 24 9.70 5.24 -4.98
N TYR A 25 9.18 4.28 -4.20
CA TYR A 25 8.76 4.51 -2.81
C TYR A 25 9.99 4.70 -1.93
N LEU A 26 10.03 5.75 -1.10
CA LEU A 26 11.20 6.03 -0.25
C LEU A 26 10.92 5.84 1.24
N TYR A 27 9.75 6.25 1.73
CA TYR A 27 9.40 6.21 3.15
C TYR A 27 10.48 6.87 4.03
N LEU A 28 10.86 8.11 3.70
CA LEU A 28 11.99 8.82 4.32
C LEU A 28 11.80 9.14 5.81
N VAL A 29 10.55 9.34 6.28
CA VAL A 29 10.26 9.75 7.66
C VAL A 29 10.85 8.80 8.71
N PRO A 30 10.66 7.46 8.62
CA PRO A 30 11.27 6.51 9.54
C PRO A 30 12.77 6.23 9.30
N ASP A 31 13.36 6.63 8.16
CA ASP A 31 14.76 6.31 7.82
C ASP A 31 15.64 7.58 7.64
N PRO A 32 16.24 8.09 8.73
CA PRO A 32 17.11 9.26 8.67
C PRO A 32 18.46 8.97 7.98
N ALA A 33 18.89 7.72 7.89
CA ALA A 33 20.16 7.38 7.23
C ALA A 33 20.01 7.50 5.71
N GLN A 34 18.96 6.90 5.16
CA GLN A 34 18.61 7.04 3.75
C GLN A 34 18.34 8.51 3.40
N THR A 35 17.61 9.23 4.25
CA THR A 35 17.34 10.67 4.05
C THR A 35 18.63 11.48 3.92
N ARG A 36 19.59 11.30 4.84
CA ARG A 36 20.88 12.01 4.78
C ARG A 36 21.67 11.63 3.53
N GLY A 37 21.68 10.36 3.17
CA GLY A 37 22.35 9.88 1.96
C GLY A 37 21.80 10.47 0.67
N LEU A 38 20.50 10.71 0.62
CA LEU A 38 19.83 11.30 -0.55
C LEU A 38 19.92 12.84 -0.59
N ILE A 39 20.35 13.49 0.51
CA ILE A 39 20.59 14.95 0.58
C ILE A 39 21.96 15.34 0.01
N GLU A 40 22.87 14.38 -0.21
CA GLU A 40 24.17 14.66 -0.81
C GLU A 40 24.02 15.41 -2.15
N PRO A 41 24.92 16.37 -2.44
CA PRO A 41 24.84 17.18 -3.64
C PRO A 41 24.79 16.31 -4.91
N ASP A 42 24.02 16.79 -5.88
CA ASP A 42 23.84 16.19 -7.21
C ASP A 42 23.10 14.84 -7.29
N ARG A 43 22.40 14.45 -6.21
CA ARG A 43 21.40 13.38 -6.22
C ARG A 43 19.97 13.92 -6.34
N THR A 44 19.16 13.32 -7.21
CA THR A 44 17.74 13.65 -7.36
C THR A 44 16.90 12.40 -7.09
N ALA A 45 15.97 12.48 -6.14
CA ALA A 45 15.04 11.40 -5.83
C ALA A 45 13.59 11.90 -5.77
N ILE A 46 12.67 11.12 -6.33
CA ILE A 46 11.23 11.40 -6.36
C ILE A 46 10.53 10.22 -5.67
N ALA A 47 9.82 10.52 -4.58
CA ALA A 47 9.07 9.55 -3.78
C ALA A 47 7.64 9.35 -4.34
N TYR A 48 7.30 8.12 -4.75
CA TYR A 48 5.96 7.76 -5.24
C TYR A 48 4.83 8.18 -4.30
N GLU A 49 5.01 7.97 -3.00
CA GLU A 49 4.02 8.25 -1.96
C GLU A 49 3.78 9.74 -1.73
N THR A 50 4.63 10.61 -2.29
CA THR A 50 4.50 12.07 -2.19
C THR A 50 4.03 12.72 -3.48
N VAL A 51 3.98 11.97 -4.59
CA VAL A 51 3.38 12.45 -5.84
C VAL A 51 1.89 12.62 -5.61
N THR A 52 1.43 13.87 -5.65
CA THR A 52 0.07 14.25 -5.29
C THR A 52 -0.59 15.08 -6.40
N GLU A 53 -1.88 14.86 -6.58
CA GLU A 53 -2.81 15.80 -7.19
C GLU A 53 -3.60 16.49 -6.06
N PRO A 54 -4.41 17.54 -6.31
CA PRO A 54 -5.00 18.38 -5.25
C PRO A 54 -5.75 17.66 -4.12
N LEU A 55 -6.15 16.40 -4.30
CA LEU A 55 -6.84 15.59 -3.29
C LEU A 55 -6.47 14.08 -3.31
N THR A 56 -5.45 13.68 -4.07
CA THR A 56 -5.18 12.25 -4.31
C THR A 56 -3.69 11.96 -4.40
N LEU A 57 -3.30 10.75 -3.96
CA LEU A 57 -1.98 10.17 -4.17
C LEU A 57 -2.09 9.12 -5.28
N PRO A 58 -2.01 9.51 -6.56
CA PRO A 58 -2.32 8.62 -7.69
C PRO A 58 -1.40 7.39 -7.74
N LEU A 59 -0.14 7.52 -7.34
CA LEU A 59 0.82 6.41 -7.32
C LEU A 59 0.66 5.50 -6.11
N LEU A 60 0.03 5.96 -5.03
CA LEU A 60 -0.26 5.14 -3.84
C LEU A 60 -1.62 4.44 -3.94
N ALA A 61 -2.58 5.03 -4.66
CA ALA A 61 -3.96 4.52 -4.74
C ALA A 61 -4.09 3.05 -5.18
N PRO A 62 -3.37 2.56 -6.22
CA PRO A 62 -3.43 1.16 -6.61
C PRO A 62 -2.96 0.20 -5.50
N MET A 63 -1.89 0.58 -4.79
CA MET A 63 -1.35 -0.23 -3.71
C MET A 63 -2.32 -0.30 -2.52
N ASN A 64 -2.98 0.81 -2.21
CA ASN A 64 -4.01 0.87 -1.19
C ASN A 64 -5.20 -0.03 -1.54
N GLU A 65 -5.67 -0.03 -2.79
CA GLU A 65 -6.79 -0.89 -3.22
C GLU A 65 -6.47 -2.38 -3.05
N VAL A 66 -5.26 -2.79 -3.47
CA VAL A 66 -4.79 -4.16 -3.30
C VAL A 66 -4.69 -4.53 -1.82
N ALA A 67 -4.08 -3.67 -1.00
CA ALA A 67 -3.98 -3.89 0.44
C ALA A 67 -5.36 -3.99 1.11
N GLY A 68 -6.31 -3.14 0.71
CA GLY A 68 -7.68 -3.16 1.21
C GLY A 68 -8.38 -4.49 0.93
N ARG A 69 -8.27 -5.02 -0.30
CA ARG A 69 -8.82 -6.34 -0.66
C ARG A 69 -8.14 -7.48 0.09
N LEU A 70 -6.81 -7.47 0.16
CA LEU A 70 -6.03 -8.49 0.87
C LEU A 70 -6.32 -8.49 2.37
N SER A 71 -6.67 -7.35 2.97
CA SER A 71 -6.98 -7.27 4.40
C SER A 71 -8.15 -8.17 4.79
N ILE A 72 -9.15 -8.33 3.93
CA ILE A 72 -10.32 -9.20 4.17
C ILE A 72 -9.92 -10.67 4.13
N GLU A 73 -9.13 -11.07 3.14
CA GLU A 73 -8.61 -12.45 3.03
C GLU A 73 -7.69 -12.79 4.22
N ALA A 74 -6.78 -11.87 4.57
CA ALA A 74 -5.88 -12.03 5.70
C ALA A 74 -6.64 -12.13 7.04
N ALA A 75 -7.66 -11.30 7.25
CA ALA A 75 -8.53 -11.38 8.42
C ALA A 75 -9.30 -12.71 8.45
N GLY A 76 -9.85 -13.15 7.32
CA GLY A 76 -10.55 -14.42 7.21
C GLY A 76 -9.66 -15.62 7.52
N PHE A 77 -8.39 -15.58 7.11
CA PHE A 77 -7.39 -16.60 7.48
C PHE A 77 -7.09 -16.56 8.99
N ALA A 78 -6.78 -15.38 9.53
CA ALA A 78 -6.42 -15.20 10.93
C ALA A 78 -7.54 -15.62 11.91
N LEU A 79 -8.80 -15.55 11.52
CA LEU A 79 -9.94 -15.95 12.34
C LEU A 79 -10.13 -17.46 12.48
N ARG A 80 -9.45 -18.29 11.68
CA ARG A 80 -9.60 -19.76 11.69
C ARG A 80 -8.93 -20.38 12.92
N LYS A 81 -9.52 -21.46 13.46
CA LYS A 81 -8.98 -22.17 14.65
C LYS A 81 -7.53 -22.64 14.46
N HIS A 82 -7.20 -23.19 13.30
CA HIS A 82 -5.84 -23.70 13.03
C HIS A 82 -4.80 -22.59 12.91
N ALA A 83 -5.22 -21.36 12.61
CA ALA A 83 -4.37 -20.18 12.61
C ALA A 83 -4.30 -19.50 13.99
N GLY A 84 -4.85 -20.13 15.04
CA GLY A 84 -4.90 -19.57 16.40
C GLY A 84 -6.07 -18.62 16.64
N GLY A 85 -6.94 -18.40 15.64
CA GLY A 85 -8.09 -17.51 15.74
C GLY A 85 -9.28 -18.11 16.49
N HIS A 86 -10.37 -17.34 16.58
CA HIS A 86 -11.56 -17.73 17.32
C HIS A 86 -12.37 -18.88 16.68
N GLY A 87 -12.02 -19.32 15.47
CA GLY A 87 -12.77 -20.33 14.73
C GLY A 87 -13.94 -19.76 13.95
N LEU A 88 -13.88 -18.47 13.63
CA LEU A 88 -14.92 -17.78 12.88
C LEU A 88 -14.63 -17.92 11.39
N LEU A 89 -15.67 -18.20 10.62
CA LEU A 89 -15.61 -18.22 9.17
C LEU A 89 -16.36 -17.00 8.65
N GLY A 90 -15.72 -16.19 7.81
CA GLY A 90 -16.42 -15.13 7.07
C GLY A 90 -17.39 -15.74 6.06
N GLY A 91 -18.61 -15.20 6.00
CA GLY A 91 -19.67 -15.66 5.08
C GLY A 91 -21.02 -15.85 5.79
N VAL A 92 -22.06 -16.09 5.00
CA VAL A 92 -23.40 -16.42 5.51
C VAL A 92 -23.56 -17.94 5.48
N LEU A 93 -23.59 -18.58 6.64
CA LEU A 93 -24.16 -19.93 6.79
C LEU A 93 -25.52 -19.82 7.47
N LEU A 94 -26.53 -20.51 6.92
CA LEU A 94 -27.80 -20.71 7.60
C LEU A 94 -27.51 -21.38 8.95
N ALA A 95 -27.82 -20.68 10.04
CA ALA A 95 -27.58 -21.03 11.46
C ALA A 95 -26.20 -20.70 12.08
N ALA A 96 -25.34 -19.88 11.45
CA ALA A 96 -24.07 -19.45 12.06
C ALA A 96 -24.13 -18.06 12.72
N SER A 97 -23.28 -17.83 13.73
CA SER A 97 -23.07 -16.52 14.36
C SER A 97 -22.50 -15.50 13.37
N VAL A 98 -23.02 -14.26 13.40
CA VAL A 98 -22.59 -13.18 12.51
C VAL A 98 -21.21 -12.66 12.93
N VAL A 99 -20.30 -12.54 11.97
CA VAL A 99 -19.01 -11.83 12.16
C VAL A 99 -19.21 -10.36 11.80
N ALA A 100 -19.07 -9.46 12.77
CA ALA A 100 -19.09 -8.01 12.54
C ALA A 100 -17.67 -7.50 12.23
N ILE A 101 -17.48 -6.87 11.08
CA ILE A 101 -16.21 -6.28 10.65
C ILE A 101 -16.34 -4.76 10.70
N GLY A 102 -15.54 -4.11 11.56
CA GLY A 102 -15.41 -2.66 11.60
C GLY A 102 -14.22 -2.19 10.78
N VAL A 103 -14.43 -1.19 9.91
CA VAL A 103 -13.35 -0.52 9.16
C VAL A 103 -13.22 0.91 9.68
N VAL A 104 -12.02 1.28 10.13
CA VAL A 104 -11.72 2.65 10.60
C VAL A 104 -10.92 3.37 9.50
N GLY A 105 -11.34 4.59 9.13
CA GLY A 105 -10.64 5.41 8.13
C GLY A 105 -11.05 5.18 6.66
N GLY A 106 -12.30 4.81 6.40
CA GLY A 106 -12.82 4.52 5.05
C GLY A 106 -12.84 5.72 4.10
N ALA A 107 -11.71 6.01 3.44
CA ALA A 107 -11.62 6.90 2.30
C ALA A 107 -11.16 6.10 1.06
N MET A 108 -12.10 5.43 0.39
CA MET A 108 -11.90 4.93 -0.97
C MET A 108 -13.06 5.34 -1.84
N ARG A 109 -12.75 6.14 -2.87
CA ARG A 109 -13.73 6.62 -3.84
C ARG A 109 -14.28 5.42 -4.60
N ARG A 110 -15.61 5.35 -4.66
CA ARG A 110 -16.42 4.29 -5.26
C ARG A 110 -15.97 3.97 -6.70
N VAL A 111 -15.18 2.91 -6.91
CA VAL A 111 -14.95 2.29 -8.23
C VAL A 111 -15.71 0.96 -8.26
N TRP A 112 -17.04 1.07 -8.26
CA TRP A 112 -17.89 0.01 -8.77
C TRP A 112 -19.02 0.69 -9.54
N ARG A 113 -18.89 0.70 -10.87
CA ARG A 113 -20.02 0.93 -11.78
C ARG A 113 -20.46 -0.46 -12.26
N PRO A 114 -21.66 -0.95 -11.90
CA PRO A 114 -22.18 -2.17 -12.50
C PRO A 114 -22.41 -1.92 -13.99
N THR A 115 -21.75 -2.71 -14.84
CA THR A 115 -21.92 -2.69 -16.30
C THR A 115 -23.19 -3.41 -16.76
N SER A 116 -24.29 -3.33 -15.99
CA SER A 116 -25.54 -4.02 -16.33
C SER A 116 -26.77 -3.19 -15.95
N ALA A 117 -26.98 -2.10 -16.66
CA ALA A 117 -28.28 -1.44 -16.79
C ALA A 117 -28.33 -0.64 -18.11
N ARG A 118 -28.29 -1.38 -19.23
CA ARG A 118 -28.88 -0.94 -20.50
C ARG A 118 -29.68 -2.11 -21.06
N ARG A 119 -30.93 -2.18 -20.68
CA ARG A 119 -32.06 -2.60 -21.51
C ARG A 119 -33.26 -1.78 -21.08
#